data_AF-A0A2V8BMS1-F1
#
_entry.id   AF-A0A2V8BMS1-F1
#
_cell.length_a   1.000
_cell.length_b   1.000
_cell.length_c   1.000
_cell.angle_alpha   90.00
_cell.angle_beta   90.00
_cell.angle_gamma   90.00
#
_symmetry.space_group_name_H-M   'P 1'
#
loop_
_entity.id
_entity.type
_entity.pdbx_description
1 polymer ?
#
loop_
_entity_poly.entity_id
_entity_poly.type
_entity_poly.pdbx_seq_one_letter_code
_entity_poly.pdbx_strand_id
1 'polypeptide(L)'
;VSVEPPEIGKPFVVSVPAVDADGNVRAGIRLPDIAVPLATQAGWNYRDASIGAPDRLAGEIGSYIPFARTKAEREKTSDPRLSIEERYRSLDEYVGKFAAVTLDLVQHGYLLREDVADLLKHAVEHYQWATQVRATNPE
;
A
#
# COMPACT_ATOMS: atom_id res chain seq x y z
N VAL A 1 -12.37 -43.82 6.88
CA VAL A 1 -10.94 -43.43 7.02
C VAL A 1 -10.25 -44.64 7.63
N SER A 2 -9.14 -45.13 7.05
CA SER A 2 -8.61 -46.47 7.37
C SER A 2 -7.23 -46.47 8.03
N VAL A 3 -6.67 -45.30 8.35
CA VAL A 3 -5.42 -45.14 9.13
C VAL A 3 -5.60 -43.93 10.04
N GLU A 4 -5.43 -44.13 11.34
CA GLU A 4 -5.50 -43.09 12.38
C GLU A 4 -4.26 -43.15 13.28
N PRO A 5 -3.56 -42.03 13.49
CA PRO A 5 -3.80 -40.70 12.89
C PRO A 5 -3.36 -40.62 11.41
N PRO A 6 -3.89 -39.66 10.63
CA PRO A 6 -3.42 -39.43 9.27
C PRO A 6 -1.95 -39.04 9.25
N GLU A 7 -1.19 -39.66 8.35
CA GLU A 7 0.21 -39.32 8.13
C GLU A 7 0.36 -37.99 7.39
N ILE A 8 1.38 -37.20 7.75
CA ILE A 8 1.67 -35.93 7.08
C ILE A 8 2.24 -36.22 5.68
N GLY A 9 1.49 -35.84 4.64
CA GLY A 9 1.92 -35.94 3.25
C GLY A 9 2.93 -34.87 2.83
N LYS A 10 3.21 -34.82 1.53
CA LYS A 10 4.08 -33.78 0.97
C LYS A 10 3.48 -32.39 1.21
N PRO A 11 4.31 -31.36 1.49
CA PRO A 11 3.84 -29.99 1.61
C PRO A 11 3.10 -29.55 0.35
N PHE A 12 1.92 -28.94 0.52
CA PHE A 12 1.21 -28.27 -0.55
C PHE A 12 1.66 -26.81 -0.62
N VAL A 13 2.09 -26.37 -1.81
CA VAL A 13 2.51 -24.97 -1.99
C VAL A 13 1.28 -24.08 -2.10
N VAL A 14 1.10 -23.20 -1.13
CA VAL A 14 0.06 -22.17 -1.17
C VAL A 14 0.61 -20.97 -1.95
N SER A 15 -0.13 -20.52 -2.97
CA SER A 15 0.19 -19.28 -3.70
C SER A 15 -0.40 -18.07 -3.01
N VAL A 16 0.31 -16.95 -3.08
CA VAL A 16 -0.17 -15.63 -2.62
C VAL A 16 -0.39 -14.70 -3.81
N PRO A 17 -1.24 -13.65 -3.67
CA PRO A 17 -1.42 -12.66 -4.74
C PRO A 17 -0.08 -12.06 -5.16
N ALA A 18 0.15 -12.00 -6.47
CA ALA A 18 1.37 -11.41 -6.98
C ALA A 18 1.32 -9.88 -6.89
N VAL A 19 2.49 -9.29 -6.60
CA VAL A 19 2.67 -7.84 -6.42
C VAL A 19 3.38 -7.19 -7.60
N ASP A 20 3.22 -5.88 -7.75
CA ASP A 20 3.99 -5.05 -8.67
C ASP A 20 5.36 -4.66 -8.09
N ALA A 21 6.12 -3.83 -8.81
CA ALA A 21 7.44 -3.36 -8.40
C ALA A 21 7.42 -2.56 -7.08
N ASP A 22 6.25 -2.06 -6.70
CA ASP A 22 6.04 -1.28 -5.48
C ASP A 22 5.52 -2.16 -4.34
N GLY A 23 5.37 -3.46 -4.54
CA GLY A 23 4.84 -4.39 -3.55
C GLY A 23 3.32 -4.33 -3.40
N ASN A 24 2.61 -3.59 -4.26
CA ASN A 24 1.15 -3.53 -4.25
C ASN A 24 0.56 -4.69 -5.05
N VAL A 25 -0.57 -5.25 -4.58
CA VAL A 25 -1.22 -6.40 -5.23
C VAL A 25 -1.66 -6.02 -6.66
N ARG A 26 -1.37 -6.90 -7.63
CA ARG A 26 -1.70 -6.66 -9.05
C ARG A 26 -3.16 -6.91 -9.41
N ALA A 27 -3.78 -7.87 -8.72
CA ALA A 27 -5.16 -8.28 -8.97
C ALA A 27 -6.16 -7.37 -8.25
N GLY A 28 -7.43 -7.45 -8.68
CA GLY A 28 -8.54 -6.68 -8.09
C GLY A 28 -8.75 -5.31 -8.73
N ILE A 29 -9.70 -4.56 -8.18
CA ILE A 29 -9.95 -3.17 -8.59
C ILE A 29 -8.84 -2.30 -7.99
N ARG A 30 -8.04 -1.66 -8.85
CA ARG A 30 -6.98 -0.76 -8.40
C ARG A 30 -7.58 0.60 -8.07
N LEU A 31 -7.92 0.77 -6.79
CA LEU A 31 -8.33 2.07 -6.25
C LEU A 31 -7.22 3.12 -6.47
N PRO A 32 -7.56 4.42 -6.47
CA PRO A 32 -6.60 5.48 -6.76
C PRO A 32 -5.33 5.42 -5.90
N ASP A 33 -5.43 5.10 -4.60
CA ASP A 33 -4.27 4.96 -3.70
C ASP A 33 -3.30 3.82 -4.09
N ILE A 34 -3.78 2.82 -4.84
CA ILE A 34 -2.99 1.69 -5.33
C ILE A 34 -2.45 1.97 -6.74
N ALA A 35 -3.21 2.66 -7.57
CA ALA A 35 -2.82 3.03 -8.93
C ALA A 35 -1.82 4.19 -8.97
N VAL A 36 -1.93 5.12 -8.02
CA VAL A 36 -1.09 6.31 -7.87
C VAL A 36 -0.49 6.31 -6.45
N PRO A 37 0.41 5.36 -6.14
CA PRO A 37 0.77 5.08 -4.77
C PRO A 37 1.72 6.10 -4.16
N LEU A 38 1.56 6.32 -2.85
CA LEU A 38 2.51 6.97 -1.93
C LEU A 38 3.11 5.98 -0.92
N ALA A 39 2.65 4.73 -0.96
CA ALA A 39 3.07 3.65 -0.08
C ALA A 39 2.78 2.29 -0.71
N THR A 40 3.39 1.26 -0.14
CA THR A 40 2.92 -0.12 -0.31
C THR A 40 1.77 -0.36 0.68
N GLN A 41 0.64 -0.82 0.16
CA GLN A 41 -0.52 -1.20 0.94
C GLN A 41 -0.75 -2.71 0.80
N ALA A 42 -0.77 -3.42 1.93
CA ALA A 42 -1.00 -4.86 1.97
C ALA A 42 -2.16 -5.19 2.91
N GLY A 43 -2.97 -6.20 2.57
CA GLY A 43 -4.11 -6.65 3.37
C GLY A 43 -3.76 -7.50 4.58
N TRP A 44 -2.52 -7.43 5.06
CA TRP A 44 -2.03 -8.16 6.22
C TRP A 44 -1.01 -7.30 6.95
N ASN A 45 -0.83 -7.55 8.24
CA ASN A 45 0.23 -6.96 9.05
C ASN A 45 0.64 -7.94 10.15
N TYR A 46 1.82 -7.78 10.72
CA TYR A 46 2.21 -8.50 11.93
C TYR A 46 1.72 -7.77 13.18
N ARG A 47 1.56 -8.50 14.28
CA ARG A 47 1.26 -7.89 15.56
C ARG A 47 2.45 -7.05 16.04
N ASP A 48 2.14 -5.93 16.67
CA ASP A 48 3.15 -5.12 17.33
C ASP A 48 3.77 -5.89 18.51
N ALA A 49 5.09 -5.78 18.70
CA ALA A 49 5.79 -6.48 19.76
C ALA A 49 5.29 -6.08 21.16
N SER A 50 4.85 -4.84 21.34
CA SER A 50 4.33 -4.31 22.62
C SER A 50 3.04 -5.00 23.07
N ILE A 51 2.28 -5.61 22.16
CA ILE A 51 1.05 -6.35 22.45
C ILE A 51 1.24 -7.88 22.37
N GLY A 52 2.49 -8.33 22.25
CA GLY A 52 2.87 -9.75 22.25
C GLY A 52 2.56 -10.52 20.95
N ALA A 53 3.24 -11.66 20.80
CA ALA A 53 3.17 -12.56 19.63
C ALA A 53 3.48 -11.88 18.27
N PRO A 54 4.63 -11.20 18.12
CA PRO A 54 4.99 -10.45 16.91
C PRO A 54 5.18 -11.33 15.66
N ASP A 55 5.31 -12.64 15.83
CA ASP A 55 5.36 -13.65 14.77
C ASP A 55 3.97 -14.00 14.20
N ARG A 56 2.89 -13.48 14.80
CA ARG A 56 1.51 -13.73 14.38
C ARG A 56 0.95 -12.56 13.59
N LEU A 57 0.06 -12.88 12.65
CA LEU A 57 -0.66 -11.89 11.86
C LEU A 57 -1.68 -11.14 12.72
N ALA A 58 -1.79 -9.84 12.50
CA ALA A 58 -2.93 -9.02 12.87
C ALA A 58 -3.93 -9.06 11.70
N GLY A 59 -4.78 -10.09 11.67
CA GLY A 59 -5.55 -10.48 10.48
C GLY A 59 -6.46 -9.40 9.88
N GLU A 60 -6.94 -8.46 10.69
CA GLU A 60 -7.87 -7.40 10.27
C GLU A 60 -7.17 -6.05 10.02
N ILE A 61 -5.84 -6.00 10.17
CA ILE A 61 -5.06 -4.77 10.06
C ILE A 61 -4.16 -4.87 8.84
N GLY A 62 -4.41 -4.02 7.85
CA GLY A 62 -3.53 -3.88 6.70
C GLY A 62 -2.22 -3.15 7.05
N SER A 63 -1.18 -3.41 6.27
CA SER A 63 0.06 -2.63 6.32
C SER A 63 -0.04 -1.40 5.43
N TYR A 64 0.49 -0.29 5.92
CA TYR A 64 0.82 0.91 5.15
C TYR A 64 2.32 1.18 5.32
N ILE A 65 3.09 0.94 4.27
CA ILE A 65 4.55 1.09 4.28
C ILE A 65 4.92 2.27 3.38
N PRO A 66 5.16 3.47 3.94
CA PRO A 66 5.44 4.67 3.16
C PRO A 66 6.61 4.45 2.20
N PHE A 67 6.55 5.09 1.03
CA PHE A 67 7.74 5.25 0.20
C PHE A 67 8.68 6.27 0.83
N ALA A 68 9.97 6.16 0.52
CA ALA A 68 10.91 7.23 0.80
C ALA A 68 10.41 8.55 0.18
N ARG A 69 10.58 9.66 0.88
CA ARG A 69 10.12 10.97 0.39
C ARG A 69 11.02 11.47 -0.72
N THR A 70 12.33 11.35 -0.50
CA THR A 70 13.36 11.83 -1.42
C THR A 70 14.24 10.70 -1.93
N LYS A 71 14.94 10.97 -3.03
CA LYS A 71 15.94 10.04 -3.57
C LYS A 71 17.04 9.71 -2.54
N ALA A 72 17.48 10.72 -1.80
CA ALA A 72 18.51 10.55 -0.78
C ALA A 72 18.04 9.65 0.38
N GLU A 73 16.78 9.78 0.81
CA GLU A 73 16.18 8.90 1.82
C GLU A 73 16.12 7.45 1.30
N ARG A 74 15.67 7.25 0.05
CA ARG A 74 15.62 5.93 -0.59
C ARG A 74 16.98 5.27 -0.63
N GLU A 75 18.00 5.99 -1.08
CA GLU A 75 19.37 5.47 -1.20
C GLU A 75 19.96 5.13 0.17
N LYS A 76 19.69 5.96 1.20
CA LYS A 76 20.13 5.71 2.57
C LYS A 76 19.52 4.43 3.15
N THR A 77 18.25 4.15 2.88
CA THR A 77 17.57 2.94 3.37
C THR A 77 17.69 1.75 2.42
N SER A 78 18.32 1.93 1.25
CA SER A 78 18.39 0.94 0.18
C SER A 78 17.00 0.42 -0.22
N ASP A 79 15.99 1.29 -0.19
CA ASP A 79 14.63 0.95 -0.59
C ASP A 79 14.60 0.76 -2.13
N PRO A 80 14.19 -0.40 -2.64
CA PRO A 80 14.15 -0.64 -4.08
C PRO A 80 13.05 0.17 -4.79
N ARG A 81 12.06 0.68 -4.05
CA ARG A 81 10.90 1.41 -4.59
C ARG A 81 11.31 2.86 -4.87
N LEU A 82 10.83 3.44 -5.97
CA LEU A 82 11.05 4.87 -6.25
C LEU A 82 10.50 5.73 -5.11
N SER A 83 11.22 6.79 -4.76
CA SER A 83 10.75 7.79 -3.79
C SER A 83 9.57 8.61 -4.33
N ILE A 84 8.85 9.30 -3.46
CA ILE A 84 7.74 10.18 -3.84
C ILE A 84 8.23 11.29 -4.78
N GLU A 85 9.37 11.92 -4.47
CA GLU A 85 10.02 12.95 -5.30
C GLU A 85 10.39 12.44 -6.70
N GLU A 86 10.80 11.18 -6.82
CA GLU A 86 11.14 10.59 -8.12
C GLU A 86 9.89 10.20 -8.94
N ARG A 87 8.72 10.02 -8.29
CA ARG A 87 7.46 9.63 -8.93
C ARG A 87 6.61 10.80 -9.40
N TYR A 88 6.60 11.87 -8.61
CA TYR A 88 5.72 13.03 -8.81
C TYR A 88 6.53 14.30 -8.65
N ARG A 89 6.57 15.13 -9.69
CA ARG A 89 7.30 16.40 -9.68
C ARG A 89 6.65 17.44 -8.75
N SER A 90 5.35 17.30 -8.49
CA SER A 90 4.59 18.21 -7.65
C SER A 90 3.31 17.56 -7.12
N LEU A 91 2.69 18.22 -6.13
CA LEU A 91 1.34 17.90 -5.66
C LEU A 91 0.33 17.91 -6.81
N ASP A 92 0.39 18.90 -7.70
CA ASP A 92 -0.54 19.01 -8.84
C ASP A 92 -0.39 17.84 -9.82
N GLU A 93 0.83 17.36 -10.07
CA GLU A 93 1.04 16.16 -10.90
C GLU A 93 0.43 14.92 -10.24
N TYR A 94 0.66 14.75 -8.93
CA TYR A 94 0.10 13.65 -8.17
C TYR A 94 -1.44 13.67 -8.20
N VAL A 95 -2.06 14.80 -7.84
CA VAL A 95 -3.51 14.97 -7.82
C VAL A 95 -4.10 14.80 -9.23
N GLY A 96 -3.41 15.30 -10.27
CA GLY A 96 -3.84 15.11 -11.65
C GLY A 96 -3.88 13.63 -12.08
N LYS A 97 -2.84 12.86 -11.73
CA LYS A 97 -2.82 11.40 -11.98
C LYS A 97 -3.90 10.68 -11.17
N PHE A 98 -4.06 11.04 -9.90
CA PHE A 98 -5.09 10.48 -9.02
C PHE A 98 -6.49 10.75 -9.58
N ALA A 99 -6.77 11.97 -10.00
CA ALA A 99 -8.04 12.36 -10.62
C ALA A 99 -8.34 11.57 -11.90
N ALA A 100 -7.33 11.36 -12.74
CA ALA A 100 -7.50 10.57 -13.96
C ALA A 100 -7.96 9.13 -13.64
N VAL A 101 -7.33 8.48 -12.66
CA VAL A 101 -7.74 7.13 -12.21
C VAL A 101 -9.13 7.15 -11.58
N THR A 102 -9.42 8.12 -10.71
CA THR A 102 -10.73 8.24 -10.07
C THR A 102 -11.85 8.36 -11.11
N LEU A 103 -11.65 9.21 -12.14
CA LEU A 103 -12.64 9.39 -13.21
C LEU A 103 -12.80 8.16 -14.10
N ASP A 104 -11.70 7.44 -14.37
CA ASP A 104 -11.75 6.16 -15.08
C ASP A 104 -12.56 5.10 -14.30
N LEU A 105 -12.37 5.01 -12.98
CA LEU A 105 -13.16 4.11 -12.14
C LEU A 105 -14.64 4.51 -12.07
N VAL A 106 -14.98 5.80 -12.10
CA VAL A 106 -16.38 6.26 -12.23
C VAL A 106 -16.96 5.84 -13.58
N GLN A 107 -16.20 5.97 -14.67
CA GLN A 107 -16.64 5.55 -15.99
C GLN A 107 -16.93 4.03 -16.04
N HIS A 108 -16.14 3.23 -15.34
CA HIS A 108 -16.33 1.79 -15.23
C HIS A 108 -17.37 1.37 -14.17
N GLY A 109 -17.96 2.32 -13.44
CA GLY A 109 -18.99 2.06 -12.43
C GLY A 109 -18.44 1.49 -11.11
N TYR A 110 -17.13 1.61 -10.86
CA TYR A 110 -16.51 1.17 -9.61
C TYR A 110 -16.50 2.25 -8.51
N LEU A 111 -16.63 3.52 -8.89
CA LEU A 111 -16.77 4.65 -7.98
C LEU A 111 -18.01 5.47 -8.32
N LEU A 112 -18.62 6.09 -7.31
CA LEU A 112 -19.72 7.02 -7.53
C LEU A 112 -19.17 8.39 -7.92
N ARG A 113 -19.91 9.11 -8.77
CA ARG A 113 -19.55 10.46 -9.21
C ARG A 113 -19.50 11.46 -8.04
N GLU A 114 -20.37 11.27 -7.04
CA GLU A 114 -20.43 12.12 -5.84
C GLU A 114 -19.18 12.00 -4.95
N ASP A 115 -18.51 10.85 -4.94
CA ASP A 115 -17.33 10.61 -4.11
C ASP A 115 -16.05 11.28 -4.66
N VAL A 116 -16.08 11.76 -5.90
CA VAL A 116 -14.89 12.29 -6.58
C VAL A 116 -14.27 13.46 -5.80
N ALA A 117 -15.10 14.37 -5.28
CA ALA A 117 -14.61 15.55 -4.56
C ALA A 117 -13.88 15.16 -3.26
N ASP A 118 -14.44 14.22 -2.51
CA ASP A 118 -13.86 13.76 -1.25
C ASP A 118 -12.59 12.94 -1.48
N LEU A 119 -12.55 12.12 -2.53
CA LEU A 119 -11.35 11.38 -2.92
C LEU A 119 -10.19 12.31 -3.33
N LEU A 120 -10.49 13.39 -4.06
CA LEU A 120 -9.46 14.38 -4.43
C LEU A 120 -8.96 15.18 -3.22
N LYS A 121 -9.86 15.51 -2.28
CA LYS A 121 -9.48 16.12 -1.01
C LYS A 121 -8.56 15.19 -0.21
N HIS A 122 -8.93 13.92 -0.06
CA HIS A 122 -8.10 12.88 0.56
C HIS A 122 -6.72 12.79 -0.10
N ALA A 123 -6.66 12.77 -1.44
CA ALA A 123 -5.39 12.73 -2.16
C ALA A 123 -4.46 13.89 -1.75
N VAL A 124 -4.97 15.12 -1.67
CA VAL A 124 -4.19 16.29 -1.26
C VAL A 124 -3.66 16.13 0.16
N GLU A 125 -4.53 15.80 1.10
CA GLU A 125 -4.19 15.62 2.52
C GLU A 125 -3.15 14.50 2.70
N HIS A 126 -3.34 13.40 1.98
CA HIS A 126 -2.47 12.24 2.01
C HIS A 126 -1.07 12.53 1.45
N TYR A 127 -0.98 13.25 0.32
CA TYR A 127 0.29 13.67 -0.25
C TYR A 127 1.05 14.61 0.68
N GLN A 128 0.35 15.59 1.26
CA GLN A 128 0.95 16.52 2.22
C GLN A 128 1.49 15.79 3.44
N TRP A 129 0.71 14.88 4.02
CA TRP A 129 1.16 14.06 5.14
C TRP A 129 2.36 13.17 4.76
N ALA A 130 2.35 12.56 3.58
CA ALA A 130 3.39 11.64 3.14
C ALA A 130 4.71 12.36 2.83
N THR A 131 4.66 13.62 2.41
CA THR A 131 5.84 14.44 2.07
C THR A 131 6.32 15.34 3.21
N GLN A 132 5.57 15.46 4.30
CA GLN A 132 6.00 16.22 5.48
C GLN A 132 7.26 15.62 6.12
N VAL A 133 8.14 16.50 6.59
CA VAL A 133 9.28 16.11 7.42
C VAL A 133 8.75 15.73 8.80
N ARG A 134 8.60 14.44 9.08
CA ARG A 134 8.37 13.99 10.47
C ARG A 134 9.54 14.43 11.33
N ALA A 135 9.26 15.19 12.39
CA ALA A 135 10.20 15.33 13.49
C ALA A 135 10.49 13.90 14.01
N THR A 136 11.76 13.52 14.04
CA THR A 136 12.20 12.30 14.72
C THR A 136 11.82 12.45 16.18
N ASN A 137 10.83 11.69 16.66
CA ASN A 137 10.69 11.48 18.09
C ASN A 137 11.95 10.73 18.54
N PRO A 138 12.73 11.25 19.49
CA PRO A 138 13.72 10.43 20.16
C PRO A 138 12.98 9.36 20.95
N GLU A 139 13.41 8.10 20.79
CA GLU A 139 13.04 6.99 21.68
C GLU A 139 13.50 7.26 23.11
#